data_AF-A0A2N0M989-F1
#
_entry.id   AF-A0A2N0M989-F1
#
_cell.length_a   1.000
_cell.length_b   1.000
_cell.length_c   1.000
_cell.angle_alpha   90.00
_cell.angle_beta   90.00
_cell.angle_gamma   90.00
#
_symmetry.space_group_name_H-M   'P 1'
#
loop_
_entity.id
_entity.type
_entity.pdbx_description
1 polymer ?
#
loop_
_entity_poly.entity_id
_entity_poly.type
_entity_poly.pdbx_seq_one_letter_code
_entity_poly.pdbx_strand_id
1 'polypeptide(L)'
;MLHVLPETIRQRLASEFRFAADRMAEESDIDAKLYFFSVFFGEAQRSLNLVWDGQLALVQVVTQSVYREINQRVVQVASGQDRIVGLHEAIPTELTKAGDDLASVFEADETDGAELLRILSKMATLGYITTGNGKYLTLRGKIEV
;
A
#
# COMPACT_ATOMS: atom_id res chain seq x y z
N MET A 1 0.23 12.92 -20.54
CA MET A 1 -1.19 12.88 -20.95
C MET A 1 -1.85 11.92 -19.99
N LEU A 2 -2.73 12.40 -19.12
CA LEU A 2 -3.45 11.55 -18.16
C LEU A 2 -4.42 10.69 -18.95
N HIS A 3 -4.26 9.36 -18.90
CA HIS A 3 -5.29 8.48 -19.43
C HIS A 3 -6.36 8.39 -18.34
N VAL A 4 -7.54 8.95 -18.62
CA VAL A 4 -8.69 8.77 -17.73
C VAL A 4 -9.11 7.31 -17.86
N LEU A 5 -9.14 6.59 -16.74
CA LEU A 5 -9.66 5.21 -16.71
C LEU A 5 -11.12 5.20 -17.17
N PRO A 6 -11.58 4.14 -17.85
CA PRO A 6 -13.01 3.97 -18.11
C PRO A 6 -13.80 4.04 -16.80
N GLU A 7 -14.92 4.75 -16.80
CA GLU A 7 -15.71 5.02 -15.58
C GLU A 7 -16.09 3.74 -14.83
N THR A 8 -16.44 2.67 -15.56
CA THR A 8 -16.77 1.36 -14.98
C THR A 8 -15.59 0.72 -14.23
N ILE A 9 -14.36 0.93 -14.70
CA ILE A 9 -13.14 0.46 -14.05
C ILE A 9 -12.83 1.32 -12.83
N ARG A 10 -12.95 2.65 -12.96
CA ARG A 10 -12.74 3.59 -11.85
C ARG A 10 -13.69 3.29 -10.70
N GLN A 11 -15.00 3.17 -10.95
CA GLN A 11 -16.02 2.88 -9.93
C GLN A 11 -15.77 1.54 -9.22
N ARG A 12 -15.35 0.51 -9.97
CA ARG A 12 -14.97 -0.77 -9.39
C ARG A 12 -13.77 -0.62 -8.46
N LEU A 13 -12.69 0.01 -8.92
CA LEU A 13 -11.49 0.24 -8.11
C LEU A 13 -11.81 1.05 -6.86
N ALA A 14 -12.59 2.14 -6.99
CA ALA A 14 -13.05 2.95 -5.87
C ALA A 14 -13.80 2.10 -4.82
N SER A 15 -14.78 1.30 -5.25
CA SER A 15 -15.56 0.44 -4.36
C SER A 15 -14.70 -0.61 -3.63
N GLU A 16 -13.83 -1.30 -4.36
CA GLU A 16 -13.00 -2.38 -3.79
C GLU A 16 -11.90 -1.82 -2.88
N PHE A 17 -11.28 -0.71 -3.27
CA PHE A 17 -10.23 -0.05 -2.48
C PHE A 17 -10.81 0.56 -1.20
N ARG A 18 -11.98 1.19 -1.27
CA ARG A 18 -12.70 1.69 -0.09
C ARG A 18 -13.03 0.56 0.87
N PHE A 19 -13.62 -0.53 0.36
CA PHE A 19 -13.92 -1.70 1.19
C PHE A 19 -12.66 -2.23 1.89
N ALA A 20 -11.55 -2.36 1.17
CA ALA A 20 -10.29 -2.81 1.76
C ALA A 20 -9.76 -1.84 2.83
N ALA A 21 -9.80 -0.53 2.57
CA ALA A 21 -9.35 0.49 3.52
C ALA A 21 -10.19 0.49 4.81
N ASP A 22 -11.52 0.41 4.69
CA ASP A 22 -12.43 0.36 5.83
C ASP A 22 -12.17 -0.89 6.68
N ARG A 23 -12.00 -2.05 6.04
CA ARG A 23 -11.64 -3.30 6.73
C ARG A 23 -10.29 -3.21 7.40
N MET A 24 -9.28 -2.63 6.74
CA MET A 24 -8.00 -2.39 7.41
C MET A 24 -8.17 -1.53 8.65
N ALA A 25 -9.03 -0.51 8.66
CA ALA A 25 -9.26 0.35 9.83
C ALA A 25 -9.95 -0.38 11.00
N GLU A 26 -10.84 -1.33 10.70
CA GLU A 26 -11.55 -2.16 11.70
C GLU A 26 -10.64 -3.19 12.38
N GLU A 27 -9.59 -3.65 11.68
CA GLU A 27 -8.71 -4.70 12.18
C GLU A 27 -7.60 -4.17 13.09
N SER A 28 -7.34 -4.87 14.20
CA SER A 28 -6.20 -4.60 15.09
C SER A 28 -4.95 -5.40 14.73
N ASP A 29 -5.14 -6.54 14.07
CA ASP A 29 -4.07 -7.47 13.74
C ASP A 29 -3.39 -7.12 12.40
N ILE A 30 -2.06 -7.21 12.35
CA ILE A 30 -1.30 -6.83 11.15
C ILE A 30 -1.47 -7.84 10.01
N ASP A 31 -1.62 -9.13 10.31
CA ASP A 31 -1.84 -10.16 9.28
C ASP A 31 -3.21 -9.94 8.62
N ALA A 32 -4.24 -9.63 9.41
CA ALA A 32 -5.56 -9.25 8.90
C ALA A 32 -5.52 -7.96 8.05
N LYS A 33 -4.81 -6.92 8.50
CA LYS A 33 -4.61 -5.69 7.69
C LYS A 33 -3.90 -5.99 6.37
N LEU A 34 -2.87 -6.83 6.37
CA LEU A 34 -2.14 -7.22 5.16
C LEU A 34 -3.02 -8.03 4.20
N TYR A 35 -3.88 -8.91 4.71
CA TYR A 35 -4.86 -9.61 3.90
C TYR A 35 -5.75 -8.63 3.13
N PHE A 36 -6.33 -7.62 3.79
CA PHE A 36 -7.14 -6.61 3.11
C PHE A 36 -6.31 -5.70 2.20
N PHE A 37 -5.10 -5.32 2.62
CA PHE A 37 -4.17 -4.56 1.78
C PHE A 37 -3.84 -5.29 0.46
N SER A 38 -3.90 -6.62 0.43
CA SER A 38 -3.65 -7.38 -0.80
C SER A 38 -4.66 -7.09 -1.93
N VAL A 39 -5.83 -6.55 -1.59
CA VAL A 39 -6.85 -6.14 -2.57
C VAL A 39 -6.32 -5.04 -3.50
N PHE A 40 -5.49 -4.12 -3.01
CA PHE A 40 -4.99 -3.01 -3.83
C PHE A 40 -4.23 -3.48 -5.07
N PHE A 41 -3.24 -4.36 -4.91
CA PHE A 41 -2.53 -4.92 -6.07
C PHE A 41 -3.36 -5.98 -6.82
N GLY A 42 -4.25 -6.69 -6.13
CA GLY A 42 -5.11 -7.71 -6.75
C GLY A 42 -6.10 -7.12 -7.75
N GLU A 43 -6.82 -6.08 -7.35
CA GLU A 43 -7.80 -5.39 -8.22
C GLU A 43 -7.13 -4.51 -9.26
N ALA A 44 -5.97 -3.90 -8.95
CA ALA A 44 -5.17 -3.22 -9.96
C ALA A 44 -4.74 -4.20 -11.08
N GLN A 45 -4.24 -5.38 -10.73
CA GLN A 45 -3.88 -6.41 -11.71
C GLN A 45 -5.07 -6.88 -12.55
N ARG A 46 -6.23 -7.12 -11.93
CA ARG A 46 -7.45 -7.53 -12.65
C ARG A 46 -7.92 -6.44 -13.62
N SER A 47 -7.84 -5.19 -13.21
CA SER A 47 -8.22 -4.04 -14.03
C SER A 47 -7.26 -3.83 -15.20
N LEU A 48 -5.96 -4.06 -15.00
CA LEU A 48 -4.95 -4.03 -16.07
C LEU A 48 -5.17 -5.07 -17.16
N ASN A 49 -5.80 -6.20 -16.84
CA ASN A 49 -6.20 -7.20 -17.84
C ASN A 49 -7.36 -6.73 -18.73
N LEU A 50 -8.10 -5.69 -18.31
CA LEU A 50 -9.24 -5.13 -19.04
C LEU A 50 -8.85 -3.85 -19.79
N VAL A 51 -8.04 -2.99 -19.16
CA VAL A 51 -7.58 -1.73 -19.73
C VAL A 51 -6.14 -1.45 -19.28
N TRP A 52 -5.27 -1.08 -20.22
CA TRP A 52 -3.92 -0.66 -19.87
C TRP A 52 -3.92 0.77 -19.35
N ASP A 53 -3.33 0.96 -18.17
CA ASP A 53 -3.01 2.26 -17.62
C ASP A 53 -1.68 2.22 -16.86
N GLY A 54 -0.80 3.17 -17.14
CA GLY A 54 0.55 3.19 -16.56
C GLY A 54 0.58 3.55 -15.07
N GLN A 55 -0.37 4.37 -14.61
CA GLN A 55 -0.48 4.72 -13.19
C GLN A 55 -1.04 3.55 -12.38
N LEU A 56 -2.01 2.83 -12.94
CA LEU A 56 -2.55 1.62 -12.34
C LEU A 56 -1.51 0.49 -12.28
N ALA A 57 -0.66 0.37 -13.29
CA ALA A 57 0.51 -0.53 -13.23
C ALA A 57 1.46 -0.15 -12.10
N LEU A 58 1.69 1.15 -11.87
CA LEU A 58 2.49 1.62 -10.75
C LEU A 58 1.84 1.30 -9.40
N VAL A 59 0.52 1.50 -9.27
CA VAL A 59 -0.24 1.09 -8.08
C VAL A 59 -0.03 -0.39 -7.79
N GLN A 60 -0.19 -1.26 -8.80
CA GLN A 60 -0.01 -2.70 -8.67
C GLN A 60 1.40 -3.04 -8.17
N VAL A 61 2.45 -2.54 -8.83
CA VAL A 61 3.84 -2.86 -8.49
C VAL A 61 4.21 -2.39 -7.10
N VAL A 62 3.87 -1.14 -6.76
CA VAL A 62 4.21 -0.54 -5.47
C VAL A 62 3.50 -1.27 -4.35
N THR A 63 2.17 -1.43 -4.42
CA THR A 63 1.40 -2.09 -3.35
C THR A 63 1.78 -3.56 -3.20
N GLN A 64 2.07 -4.28 -4.29
CA GLN A 64 2.57 -5.66 -4.19
C GLN A 64 3.95 -5.72 -3.53
N SER A 65 4.85 -4.79 -3.85
CA SER A 65 6.16 -4.73 -3.22
C SER A 65 6.03 -4.45 -1.72
N VAL A 66 5.22 -3.46 -1.35
CA VAL A 66 5.01 -3.07 0.06
C VAL A 66 4.42 -4.21 0.86
N TYR A 67 3.40 -4.91 0.33
CA TYR A 67 2.85 -6.10 0.96
C TYR A 67 3.93 -7.15 1.22
N ARG A 68 4.76 -7.45 0.21
CA ARG A 68 5.81 -8.48 0.32
C ARG A 68 6.82 -8.14 1.41
N GLU A 69 7.33 -6.91 1.41
CA GLU A 69 8.34 -6.47 2.39
C GLU A 69 7.80 -6.46 3.82
N ILE A 70 6.56 -6.00 4.02
CA ILE A 70 5.94 -5.97 5.35
C ILE A 70 5.57 -7.40 5.78
N ASN A 71 4.96 -8.21 4.91
CA ASN A 71 4.59 -9.58 5.23
C ASN A 71 5.81 -10.44 5.56
N GLN A 72 6.89 -10.34 4.77
CA GLN A 72 8.14 -11.03 5.05
C GLN A 72 8.68 -10.63 6.43
N ARG A 73 8.61 -9.34 6.76
CA ARG A 73 9.01 -8.82 8.07
C ARG A 73 8.16 -9.41 9.21
N VAL A 74 6.84 -9.42 9.07
CA VAL A 74 5.91 -9.99 10.06
C VAL A 74 6.24 -11.46 10.31
N VAL A 75 6.41 -12.26 9.26
CA VAL A 75 6.76 -13.68 9.36
C VAL A 75 8.12 -13.90 10.04
N GLN A 76 9.13 -13.08 9.73
CA GLN A 76 10.46 -13.16 10.36
C GLN A 76 10.42 -12.84 11.86
N VAL A 77 9.62 -11.86 12.26
CA VAL A 77 9.42 -11.51 13.67
C VAL A 77 8.67 -12.62 14.40
N ALA A 78 7.57 -13.12 13.84
CA ALA A 78 6.76 -14.18 14.44
C ALA A 78 7.54 -15.51 14.61
N SER A 79 8.45 -15.81 13.68
CA SER A 79 9.32 -17.01 13.74
C SER A 79 10.56 -16.86 14.64
N GLY A 80 10.77 -15.68 15.25
CA GLY A 80 11.92 -15.39 16.11
C GLY A 80 13.26 -15.28 15.37
N GLN A 81 13.22 -15.19 14.04
CA GLN A 81 14.40 -15.06 13.18
C GLN A 81 14.98 -13.65 13.18
N ASP A 82 14.19 -12.63 13.54
CA ASP A 82 14.66 -11.26 13.67
C ASP A 82 14.56 -10.73 15.10
N ARG A 83 15.70 -10.33 15.65
CA ARG A 83 15.85 -9.74 16.99
C ARG A 83 16.28 -8.28 16.98
N ILE A 84 16.56 -7.69 15.81
CA ILE A 84 17.27 -6.40 15.67
C ILE A 84 16.39 -5.35 15.00
N VAL A 85 15.71 -5.70 13.91
CA VAL A 85 14.94 -4.72 13.13
C VAL A 85 13.52 -4.57 13.69
N GLY A 86 12.87 -5.71 13.99
CA GLY A 86 11.48 -5.76 14.44
C GLY A 86 10.49 -5.19 13.44
N LEU A 87 9.20 -5.16 13.78
CA LEU A 87 8.20 -4.38 13.06
C LEU A 87 8.08 -3.01 13.74
N HIS A 88 8.18 -1.92 12.97
CA HIS A 88 8.00 -0.58 13.50
C HIS A 88 6.53 -0.37 13.91
N GLU A 89 6.28 0.14 15.12
CA GLU A 89 4.94 0.23 15.71
C GLU A 89 3.95 1.11 14.90
N ALA A 90 4.46 2.09 14.17
CA ALA A 90 3.66 2.94 13.31
C ALA A 90 3.16 2.25 12.03
N ILE A 91 3.76 1.13 11.60
CA ILE A 91 3.44 0.51 10.29
C ILE A 91 1.96 0.14 10.16
N PRO A 92 1.31 -0.55 11.12
CA PRO A 92 -0.10 -0.90 10.99
C PRO A 92 -1.00 0.34 10.77
N THR A 93 -0.75 1.42 11.52
CA THR A 93 -1.51 2.67 11.44
C THR A 93 -1.25 3.40 10.14
N GLU A 94 0.02 3.62 9.78
CA GLU A 94 0.39 4.39 8.59
C GLU A 94 0.08 3.65 7.28
N LEU A 95 0.14 2.31 7.29
CA LEU A 95 -0.30 1.49 6.15
C LEU A 95 -1.81 1.60 5.93
N THR A 96 -2.59 1.57 7.01
CA THR A 96 -4.05 1.78 6.97
C THR A 96 -4.37 3.15 6.39
N LYS A 97 -3.72 4.21 6.90
CA LYS A 97 -3.89 5.57 6.40
C LYS A 97 -3.51 5.71 4.93
N ALA A 98 -2.41 5.11 4.51
CA ALA A 98 -2.02 5.14 3.09
C ALA A 98 -3.03 4.40 2.20
N GLY A 99 -3.61 3.29 2.68
CA GLY A 99 -4.69 2.59 1.98
C GLY A 99 -5.96 3.44 1.83
N ASP A 100 -6.33 4.16 2.87
CA ASP A 100 -7.43 5.13 2.87
C ASP A 100 -7.20 6.30 1.89
N ASP A 101 -5.98 6.88 1.92
CA ASP A 101 -5.56 7.92 0.98
C ASP A 101 -5.67 7.40 -0.48
N LEU A 102 -5.21 6.17 -0.74
CA LEU A 102 -5.28 5.56 -2.07
C LEU A 102 -6.73 5.31 -2.52
N ALA A 103 -7.60 4.82 -1.64
CA ALA A 103 -9.01 4.64 -1.95
C ALA A 103 -9.66 5.97 -2.36
N SER A 104 -9.38 7.03 -1.59
CA SER A 104 -9.92 8.38 -1.83
C SER A 104 -9.52 8.95 -3.21
N VAL A 105 -8.31 8.63 -3.70
CA VAL A 105 -7.86 9.04 -5.05
C VAL A 105 -8.70 8.41 -6.17
N PHE A 106 -9.18 7.18 -5.99
CA PHE A 106 -9.99 6.49 -7.00
C PHE A 106 -11.48 6.83 -6.90
N GLU A 107 -11.95 7.29 -5.73
CA GLU A 107 -13.31 7.82 -5.55
C GLU A 107 -13.52 9.17 -6.24
N ALA A 108 -12.47 9.98 -6.34
CA ALA A 108 -12.52 11.26 -7.05
C ALA A 108 -12.82 11.08 -8.55
N ASP A 109 -13.63 11.98 -9.13
CA ASP A 109 -14.04 11.94 -10.54
C ASP A 109 -12.84 11.95 -11.50
N GLU A 110 -11.74 12.58 -11.08
CA GLU A 110 -10.47 12.55 -11.78
C GLU A 110 -9.35 12.13 -10.82
N THR A 111 -8.48 11.25 -11.30
CA THR A 111 -7.28 10.82 -10.57
C THR A 111 -6.19 11.87 -10.71
N ASP A 112 -5.84 12.55 -9.61
CA ASP A 112 -4.66 13.42 -9.56
C ASP A 112 -3.39 12.56 -9.52
N GLY A 113 -2.67 12.54 -10.64
CA GLY A 113 -1.44 11.78 -10.77
C GLY A 113 -0.32 12.22 -9.82
N ALA A 114 -0.26 13.49 -9.43
CA ALA A 114 0.75 13.98 -8.49
C ALA A 114 0.45 13.48 -7.07
N GLU A 115 -0.83 13.53 -6.69
CA GLU A 115 -1.28 13.01 -5.40
C GLU A 115 -1.12 11.50 -5.31
N LEU A 116 -1.46 10.77 -6.37
CA LEU A 116 -1.22 9.34 -6.46
C LEU A 116 0.26 9.00 -6.27
N LEU A 117 1.17 9.70 -6.95
CA LEU A 117 2.61 9.49 -6.79
C LEU A 117 3.07 9.78 -5.36
N ARG A 118 2.53 10.81 -4.70
CA ARG A 118 2.83 11.13 -3.31
C ARG A 118 2.43 9.99 -2.37
N ILE A 119 1.22 9.44 -2.54
CA ILE A 119 0.69 8.32 -1.75
C ILE A 119 1.53 7.06 -1.97
N LEU A 120 1.81 6.71 -3.23
CA LEU A 120 2.63 5.55 -3.56
C LEU A 120 4.07 5.69 -3.04
N SER A 121 4.64 6.90 -3.03
CA SER A 121 5.94 7.17 -2.42
C SER A 121 5.91 6.93 -0.91
N LYS A 122 4.84 7.38 -0.22
CA LYS A 122 4.65 7.09 1.21
C LYS A 122 4.57 5.58 1.47
N MET A 123 3.77 4.85 0.70
CA MET A 123 3.67 3.39 0.81
C MET A 123 5.02 2.71 0.60
N ALA A 124 5.76 3.12 -0.44
CA ALA A 124 7.09 2.59 -0.73
C ALA A 124 8.06 2.82 0.44
N THR A 125 8.01 4.00 1.08
CA THR A 125 8.77 4.26 2.32
C THR A 125 8.38 3.31 3.45
N LEU A 126 7.09 3.05 3.67
CA LEU A 126 6.61 2.10 4.68
C LEU A 126 7.11 0.67 4.45
N GLY A 127 7.12 0.21 3.20
CA GLY A 127 7.75 -1.07 2.85
C GLY A 127 9.26 -1.03 3.05
N TYR A 128 9.92 0.07 2.67
CA TYR A 128 11.36 0.18 2.76
C TYR A 128 11.90 0.17 4.19
N ILE A 129 11.22 0.81 5.15
CA ILE A 129 11.64 0.84 6.56
C ILE A 129 11.59 -0.54 7.24
N THR A 130 10.92 -1.53 6.65
CA THR A 130 10.99 -2.93 7.13
C THR A 130 12.22 -3.66 6.65
N THR A 131 13.06 -3.07 5.80
CA THR A 131 14.35 -3.64 5.39
C THR A 131 15.44 -3.31 6.42
N GLY A 132 16.56 -4.04 6.37
CA GLY A 132 17.72 -3.74 7.23
C GLY A 132 18.26 -2.32 7.01
N ASN A 133 18.35 -1.86 5.75
CA ASN A 133 18.84 -0.51 5.45
C ASN A 133 17.80 0.56 5.79
N GLY A 134 16.51 0.30 5.56
CA GLY A 134 15.45 1.23 5.96
C GLY A 134 15.42 1.46 7.46
N LYS A 135 15.56 0.39 8.26
CA LYS A 135 15.73 0.49 9.72
C LYS A 135 16.97 1.32 10.08
N TYR A 136 18.11 1.05 9.43
CA TYR A 136 19.34 1.81 9.67
C TYR A 136 19.16 3.31 9.40
N LEU A 137 18.51 3.70 8.30
CA LEU A 137 18.25 5.10 7.97
C LEU A 137 17.24 5.76 8.92
N THR A 138 16.25 5.00 9.39
CA THR A 138 15.30 5.46 10.43
C THR A 138 16.03 5.74 11.74
N LEU A 139 16.90 4.82 12.20
CA LEU A 139 17.73 5.02 13.39
C LEU A 139 18.71 6.20 13.26
N ARG A 140 19.09 6.56 12.04
CA ARG A 140 19.93 7.72 11.72
C ARG A 140 19.13 9.03 11.61
N GLY A 141 17.81 9.00 11.78
CA GLY A 141 16.92 10.16 11.63
C GLY A 141 16.83 10.71 10.21
N LYS A 142 17.08 9.87 9.20
CA LYS A 142 17.03 10.27 7.77
C LYS A 142 15.69 9.98 7.11
N ILE A 143 14.89 9.11 7.72
CA ILE A 143 13.54 8.77 7.30
C ILE A 143 12.65 8.97 8.52
N GLU A 144 11.58 9.72 8.33
CA GLU A 144 10.49 9.87 9.29
C GLU A 144 9.35 8.94 8.88
N VAL A 145 8.70 8.34 9.87
CA VAL A 145 7.60 7.39 9.71
C VAL A 145 6.33 8.02 10.24
#